data_AF-A0A7S2FCT4-F1
#
_entry.id   AF-A0A7S2FCT4-F1
#
_cell.length_a   1.000
_cell.length_b   1.000
_cell.length_c   1.000
_cell.angle_alpha   90.00
_cell.angle_beta   90.00
_cell.angle_gamma   90.00
#
_symmetry.space_group_name_H-M   'P 1'
#
loop_
_entity.id
_entity.type
_entity.pdbx_description
1 polymer ?
#
loop_
_entity_poly.entity_id
_entity_poly.type
_entity_poly.pdbx_seq_one_letter_code
_entity_poly.pdbx_strand_id
1 'polypeptide(L)'
;PLTKKSSDQMLESLKLTRYAIPDRVLSSIDTVPNNGRYDQFGPDGLANLTYQYQTDTFVSRPHFLDAASVLQGSLVGLHPNPSLHETYLDVEHTSGLTVRSQVRWQLVSLLTDWGLPVIGSTISDLLVLAEEAVWDHFCSASEEKGVEEGVEE
;
A
#
# COMPACT_ATOMS: atom_id res chain seq x y z
N PRO A 1 6.59 -8.06 6.77
CA PRO A 1 5.70 -9.25 6.67
C PRO A 1 4.25 -8.84 6.94
N LEU A 2 3.28 -9.41 6.22
CA LEU A 2 1.86 -9.14 6.44
C LEU A 2 1.40 -9.73 7.77
N THR A 3 0.38 -9.10 8.38
CA THR A 3 -0.23 -9.54 9.64
C THR A 3 -1.69 -9.87 9.41
N LYS A 4 -2.18 -10.94 10.05
CA LYS A 4 -3.60 -11.28 10.07
C LYS A 4 -4.37 -10.15 10.75
N LYS A 5 -5.32 -9.52 10.06
CA LYS A 5 -6.06 -8.34 10.56
C LYS A 5 -7.42 -8.67 11.17
N SER A 6 -8.06 -9.75 10.72
CA SER A 6 -9.46 -10.07 11.03
C SER A 6 -9.70 -11.57 11.24
N SER A 7 -10.79 -11.88 11.94
CA SER A 7 -11.45 -13.19 11.95
C SER A 7 -11.92 -13.59 10.54
N ASP A 8 -12.06 -14.89 10.34
CA ASP A 8 -12.31 -15.50 9.04
C ASP A 8 -13.57 -14.91 8.37
N GLN A 9 -13.45 -14.47 7.11
CA GLN A 9 -14.57 -14.01 6.30
C GLN A 9 -15.12 -15.15 5.46
N MET A 10 -16.44 -15.25 5.34
CA MET A 10 -17.09 -16.14 4.39
C MET A 10 -17.35 -15.38 3.09
N LEU A 11 -16.80 -15.88 1.99
CA LEU A 11 -17.12 -15.43 0.65
C LEU A 11 -17.46 -16.65 -0.20
N GLU A 12 -18.67 -16.72 -0.74
CA GLU A 12 -19.11 -17.83 -1.62
C GLU A 12 -18.82 -19.24 -1.04
N SER A 13 -19.03 -19.40 0.26
CA SER A 13 -18.74 -20.64 1.02
C SER A 13 -17.25 -20.96 1.24
N LEU A 14 -16.33 -20.09 0.84
CA LEU A 14 -14.91 -20.17 1.18
C LEU A 14 -14.60 -19.39 2.45
N LYS A 15 -13.88 -20.03 3.37
CA LYS A 15 -13.30 -19.35 4.54
C LYS A 15 -12.04 -18.63 4.10
N LEU A 16 -11.97 -17.33 4.35
CA LEU A 16 -10.84 -16.49 3.98
C LEU A 16 -10.23 -15.82 5.23
N THR A 17 -8.91 -15.80 5.30
CA THR A 17 -8.19 -14.96 6.25
C THR A 17 -7.68 -13.72 5.55
N ARG A 18 -7.98 -12.54 6.13
CA ARG A 18 -7.43 -11.26 5.69
C ARG A 18 -6.06 -10.99 6.30
N TYR A 19 -5.08 -10.80 5.44
CA TYR A 19 -3.76 -10.29 5.75
C TYR A 19 -3.63 -8.85 5.28
N ALA A 20 -3.07 -7.98 6.13
CA ALA A 20 -2.82 -6.58 5.81
C ALA A 20 -1.37 -6.21 6.14
N ILE A 21 -0.91 -5.12 5.56
CA ILE A 21 0.40 -4.55 5.91
C ILE A 21 0.25 -3.87 7.28
N PRO A 22 1.04 -4.24 8.30
CA PRO A 22 0.99 -3.54 9.58
C PRO A 22 1.71 -2.20 9.48
N ASP A 23 1.29 -1.24 10.29
CA ASP A 23 1.77 0.16 10.24
C ASP A 23 3.26 0.27 10.50
N ARG A 24 3.79 -0.63 11.35
CA ARG A 24 5.22 -0.77 11.67
C ARG A 24 6.15 -0.94 10.47
N VAL A 25 5.64 -1.30 9.29
CA VAL A 25 6.45 -1.47 8.06
C VAL A 25 6.93 -0.11 7.53
N LEU A 26 6.14 0.94 7.71
CA LEU A 26 6.44 2.30 7.25
C LEU A 26 6.80 3.25 8.40
N SER A 27 7.00 2.71 9.61
CA SER A 27 7.32 3.53 10.77
C SER A 27 8.80 3.91 10.80
N SER A 28 9.08 5.10 11.29
CA SER A 28 10.43 5.61 11.51
C SER A 28 11.25 4.71 12.44
N ILE A 29 12.57 4.85 12.35
CA ILE A 29 13.53 4.23 13.26
C ILE A 29 13.25 4.54 14.74
N ASP A 30 12.69 5.72 15.03
CA ASP A 30 12.36 6.13 16.40
C ASP A 30 11.29 5.23 17.03
N THR A 31 10.32 4.80 16.22
CA THR A 31 9.23 3.90 16.64
C THR A 31 9.65 2.43 16.51
N VAL A 32 10.36 2.09 15.42
CA VAL A 32 10.80 0.73 15.11
C VAL A 32 12.29 0.74 14.76
N PRO A 33 13.20 0.53 15.74
CA PRO A 33 14.65 0.63 15.52
C PRO A 33 15.20 -0.28 14.41
N ASN A 34 14.54 -1.40 14.16
CA ASN A 34 14.91 -2.32 13.08
C ASN A 34 14.73 -1.72 11.67
N ASN A 35 13.90 -0.69 11.52
CA ASN A 35 13.68 -0.03 10.24
C ASN A 35 14.86 0.86 9.81
N GLY A 36 15.83 1.10 10.70
CA GLY A 36 17.11 1.71 10.33
C GLY A 36 17.90 0.92 9.29
N ARG A 37 17.60 -0.38 9.11
CA ARG A 37 18.18 -1.19 8.02
C ARG A 37 17.63 -0.85 6.62
N TYR A 38 16.54 -0.09 6.56
CA TYR A 38 15.87 0.34 5.33
C TYR A 38 15.96 1.88 5.16
N ASP A 39 16.92 2.52 5.82
CA ASP A 39 17.15 3.97 5.78
C ASP A 39 15.89 4.81 6.09
N GLN A 40 15.02 4.30 6.97
CA GLN A 40 13.79 4.98 7.42
C GLN A 40 14.07 6.00 8.53
N PHE A 41 14.86 7.02 8.19
CA PHE A 41 15.17 8.16 9.06
C PHE A 41 14.14 9.30 8.98
N GLY A 42 13.16 9.14 8.08
CA GLY A 42 12.08 10.11 7.89
C GLY A 42 10.94 9.95 8.92
N PRO A 43 9.88 10.77 8.77
CA PRO A 43 8.66 10.63 9.56
C PRO A 43 7.93 9.31 9.29
N ASP A 44 7.10 8.88 10.24
CA ASP A 44 6.24 7.69 10.08
C ASP A 44 5.34 7.78 8.84
N GLY A 45 5.12 6.64 8.19
CA GLY A 45 4.24 6.49 7.03
C GLY A 45 4.93 6.67 5.67
N LEU A 46 6.26 6.83 5.65
CA LEU A 46 7.07 6.91 4.44
C LEU A 46 8.15 5.84 4.40
N ALA A 47 8.27 5.17 3.26
CA ALA A 47 9.39 4.33 2.91
C ALA A 47 10.31 5.07 1.93
N ASN A 48 11.60 5.13 2.25
CA ASN A 48 12.63 5.73 1.40
C ASN A 48 13.02 4.74 0.28
N LEU A 49 12.86 5.16 -0.98
CA LEU A 49 13.26 4.39 -2.16
C LEU A 49 14.30 5.13 -3.01
N THR A 50 14.95 6.16 -2.46
CA THR A 50 15.91 6.99 -3.19
C THR A 50 17.06 6.18 -3.75
N TYR A 51 17.56 5.20 -2.99
CA TYR A 51 18.63 4.31 -3.47
C TYR A 51 18.19 3.44 -4.65
N GLN A 52 16.94 2.97 -4.65
CA GLN A 52 16.43 2.05 -5.67
C GLN A 52 16.14 2.76 -7.00
N TYR A 53 15.60 3.98 -6.94
CA TYR A 53 15.22 4.75 -8.14
C TYR A 53 16.24 5.82 -8.55
N GLN A 54 17.28 6.05 -7.75
CA GLN A 54 18.30 7.09 -7.96
C GLN A 54 17.69 8.51 -8.12
N THR A 55 16.56 8.73 -7.45
CA THR A 55 15.81 9.99 -7.41
C THR A 55 15.12 10.10 -6.06
N ASP A 56 14.77 11.31 -5.60
CA ASP A 56 14.16 11.56 -4.29
C ASP A 56 12.71 11.05 -4.23
N THR A 57 12.58 9.72 -4.23
CA THR A 57 11.32 8.99 -4.34
C THR A 57 11.07 8.19 -3.07
N PHE A 58 9.84 8.32 -2.59
CA PHE A 58 9.32 7.71 -1.40
C PHE A 58 8.01 7.00 -1.72
N VAL A 59 7.60 6.08 -0.86
CA VAL A 59 6.28 5.43 -0.96
C VAL A 59 5.54 5.57 0.36
N SER A 60 4.25 5.85 0.28
CA SER A 60 3.32 5.95 1.41
C SER A 60 2.03 5.20 1.11
N ARG A 61 1.18 5.05 2.12
CA ARG A 61 -0.22 4.65 1.87
C ARG A 61 -1.01 5.82 1.27
N PRO A 62 -2.06 5.56 0.48
CA PRO A 62 -2.85 6.62 -0.14
C PRO A 62 -3.38 7.64 0.87
N HIS A 63 -3.31 8.91 0.48
CA HIS A 63 -3.63 10.06 1.33
C HIS A 63 -2.87 10.10 2.66
N PHE A 64 -1.66 9.53 2.71
CA PHE A 64 -0.84 9.43 3.91
C PHE A 64 -1.57 8.73 5.08
N LEU A 65 -2.35 7.70 4.76
CA LEU A 65 -3.01 6.86 5.77
C LEU A 65 -1.97 6.30 6.77
N ASP A 66 -2.25 6.49 8.06
CA ASP A 66 -1.40 6.09 9.20
C ASP A 66 0.01 6.73 9.24
N ALA A 67 0.22 7.80 8.48
CA ALA A 67 1.46 8.57 8.49
C ALA A 67 1.49 9.65 9.59
N ALA A 68 2.68 10.22 9.81
CA ALA A 68 2.87 11.34 10.73
C ALA A 68 1.99 12.55 10.35
N SER A 69 1.51 13.27 11.36
CA SER A 69 0.61 14.42 11.17
C SER A 69 1.21 15.54 10.31
N VAL A 70 2.54 15.68 10.31
CA VAL A 70 3.26 16.64 9.45
C VAL A 70 3.04 16.37 7.96
N LEU A 71 2.85 15.12 7.56
CA LEU A 71 2.59 14.73 6.17
C LEU A 71 1.11 14.87 5.80
N GLN A 72 0.21 14.58 6.73
CA GLN A 72 -1.23 14.74 6.50
C GLN A 72 -1.64 16.23 6.43
N GLY A 73 -0.93 17.09 7.17
CA GLY A 73 -1.19 18.53 7.20
C GLY A 73 -0.46 19.34 6.13
N SER A 74 0.46 18.73 5.36
CA SER A 74 1.27 19.46 4.37
C SER A 74 0.53 19.74 3.06
N LEU A 75 -0.54 18.99 2.75
CA LEU A 75 -1.31 19.13 1.52
C LEU A 75 -2.80 19.32 1.82
N VAL A 76 -3.44 20.22 1.08
CA VAL A 76 -4.90 20.41 1.13
C VAL A 76 -5.58 19.34 0.27
N GLY A 77 -6.66 18.74 0.79
CA GLY A 77 -7.47 17.74 0.06
C GLY A 77 -7.13 16.28 0.36
N LEU A 78 -6.27 16.01 1.35
CA LEU A 78 -6.01 14.65 1.81
C LEU A 78 -7.13 14.13 2.72
N HIS A 79 -7.69 12.96 2.39
CA HIS A 79 -8.76 12.33 3.14
C HIS A 79 -8.44 10.85 3.43
N PRO A 80 -7.49 10.56 4.34
CA PRO A 80 -7.11 9.18 4.66
C PRO A 80 -8.33 8.38 5.15
N ASN A 81 -8.64 7.27 4.48
CA ASN A 81 -9.75 6.40 4.83
C ASN A 81 -9.30 4.92 4.76
N PRO A 82 -9.26 4.19 5.89
CA PRO A 82 -8.87 2.78 5.90
C PRO A 82 -9.66 1.88 4.95
N SER A 83 -10.96 2.12 4.75
CA SER A 83 -11.77 1.27 3.87
C SER A 83 -11.41 1.43 2.39
N LEU A 84 -10.87 2.59 2.02
CA LEU A 84 -10.50 2.92 0.65
C LEU A 84 -8.99 2.85 0.41
N HIS A 85 -8.14 3.01 1.41
CA HIS A 85 -6.70 3.18 1.20
C HIS A 85 -5.86 2.04 1.77
N GLU A 86 -6.50 1.05 2.38
CA GLU A 86 -5.78 -0.12 2.89
C GLU A 86 -5.34 -1.07 1.77
N THR A 87 -4.16 -1.65 1.95
CA THR A 87 -3.68 -2.80 1.19
C THR A 87 -3.95 -4.09 1.97
N TYR A 88 -4.64 -5.04 1.36
CA TYR A 88 -4.93 -6.34 1.95
C TYR A 88 -4.94 -7.50 0.93
N LEU A 89 -4.74 -8.70 1.45
CA LEU A 89 -4.88 -9.98 0.75
C LEU A 89 -5.85 -10.88 1.52
N ASP A 90 -6.89 -11.37 0.86
CA ASP A 90 -7.79 -12.38 1.39
C ASP A 90 -7.39 -13.74 0.83
N VAL A 91 -6.94 -14.63 1.72
CA VAL A 91 -6.35 -15.92 1.38
C VAL A 91 -7.21 -17.05 1.92
N GLU A 92 -7.53 -18.03 1.08
CA GLU A 92 -8.27 -19.22 1.47
C GLU A 92 -7.39 -20.16 2.31
N HIS A 93 -7.95 -20.69 3.40
CA HIS A 93 -7.18 -21.39 4.43
C HIS A 93 -6.56 -22.71 3.98
N THR A 94 -7.20 -23.42 3.06
CA THR A 94 -6.85 -24.81 2.69
C THR A 94 -5.84 -24.84 1.55
N SER A 95 -6.14 -24.12 0.48
CA SER A 95 -5.38 -24.04 -0.76
C SER A 95 -4.28 -22.96 -0.72
N GLY A 96 -4.40 -21.97 0.17
CA GLY A 96 -3.52 -20.81 0.19
C GLY A 96 -3.70 -19.86 -0.98
N LEU A 97 -4.75 -20.05 -1.80
CA LEU A 97 -5.04 -19.18 -2.93
C LEU A 97 -5.53 -17.81 -2.46
N THR A 98 -5.03 -16.76 -3.12
CA THR A 98 -5.53 -15.40 -2.92
C THR A 98 -6.81 -15.23 -3.74
N VAL A 99 -7.94 -15.09 -3.07
CA VAL A 99 -9.27 -14.97 -3.71
C VAL A 99 -9.58 -13.51 -4.04
N ARG A 100 -9.21 -12.61 -3.13
CA ARG A 100 -9.35 -11.17 -3.31
C ARG A 100 -8.10 -10.46 -2.82
N SER A 101 -7.57 -9.54 -3.62
CA SER A 101 -6.50 -8.66 -3.21
C SER A 101 -6.80 -7.23 -3.62
N GLN A 102 -6.27 -6.32 -2.82
CA GLN A 102 -6.30 -4.90 -3.07
C GLN A 102 -4.94 -4.36 -2.64
N VAL A 103 -4.15 -3.87 -3.58
CA VAL A 103 -2.85 -3.26 -3.32
C VAL A 103 -2.94 -1.79 -3.72
N ARG A 104 -2.80 -0.91 -2.74
CA ARG A 104 -2.82 0.55 -2.93
C ARG A 104 -1.60 1.19 -2.31
N TRP A 105 -0.87 1.91 -3.13
CA TRP A 105 0.32 2.65 -2.74
C TRP A 105 0.33 4.02 -3.40
N GLN A 106 0.90 4.98 -2.69
CA GLN A 106 1.12 6.33 -3.17
C GLN A 106 2.61 6.56 -3.35
N LEU A 107 3.05 6.81 -4.57
CA LEU A 107 4.39 7.29 -4.86
C LEU A 107 4.49 8.75 -4.43
N VAL A 108 5.57 9.16 -3.79
CA VAL A 108 5.81 10.52 -3.32
C VAL A 108 7.20 10.94 -3.78
N SER A 109 7.29 12.00 -4.56
CA SER A 109 8.58 12.61 -4.89
C SER A 109 8.81 13.85 -4.03
N LEU A 110 10.04 14.05 -3.57
CA LEU A 110 10.49 15.26 -2.92
C LEU A 110 11.13 16.17 -3.98
N LEU A 111 10.51 17.31 -4.22
CA LEU A 111 11.08 18.37 -5.06
C LEU A 111 11.68 19.44 -4.14
N THR A 112 13.00 19.64 -4.23
CA THR A 112 13.74 20.61 -3.41
C THR A 112 14.14 21.87 -4.16
N ASP A 113 14.02 21.90 -5.50
CA ASP A 113 14.32 23.05 -6.34
C ASP A 113 13.38 23.10 -7.56
N TRP A 114 12.73 24.26 -7.77
CA TRP A 114 11.81 24.51 -8.90
C TRP A 114 12.51 25.25 -10.06
N GLY A 115 13.80 25.57 -9.94
CA GLY A 115 14.58 26.17 -11.03
C GLY A 115 15.30 25.11 -11.89
N LEU A 116 15.30 25.30 -13.22
CA LEU A 116 16.54 24.99 -13.97
C LEU A 116 17.68 25.79 -13.31
N PRO A 117 18.93 25.30 -13.22
CA PRO A 117 19.93 25.85 -12.31
C PRO A 117 20.12 27.35 -12.52
N VAL A 118 19.74 28.16 -11.53
CA VAL A 118 20.10 29.58 -11.45
C VAL A 118 20.77 29.83 -10.11
N ILE A 119 21.94 30.48 -10.17
CA ILE A 119 22.80 30.74 -9.01
C ILE A 119 22.06 31.68 -8.04
N GLY A 120 21.73 31.18 -6.84
CA GLY A 120 21.56 32.02 -5.64
C GLY A 120 20.17 32.13 -4.97
N SER A 121 19.27 31.14 -5.04
CA SER A 121 18.01 31.19 -4.25
C SER A 121 17.87 30.08 -3.20
N THR A 122 17.26 30.46 -2.07
CA THR A 122 17.07 29.69 -0.83
C THR A 122 15.91 28.69 -0.94
N ILE A 123 16.04 27.57 -0.21
CA ILE A 123 15.17 26.39 -0.16
C ILE A 123 13.76 26.73 0.37
N SER A 124 12.72 26.35 -0.38
CA SER A 124 11.55 25.58 0.13
C SER A 124 10.41 25.60 -0.90
N ASP A 125 10.00 24.43 -1.40
CA ASP A 125 8.61 24.08 -1.69
C ASP A 125 8.52 22.58 -2.06
N LEU A 126 8.13 21.76 -1.08
CA LEU A 126 7.86 20.32 -1.25
C LEU A 126 6.64 20.15 -2.16
N LEU A 127 6.85 19.89 -3.45
CA LEU A 127 5.80 19.31 -4.28
C LEU A 127 5.82 17.81 -4.10
N VAL A 128 4.80 17.28 -3.43
CA VAL A 128 4.47 15.86 -3.47
C VAL A 128 3.69 15.60 -4.75
N LEU A 129 4.31 14.96 -5.72
CA LEU A 129 3.55 14.22 -6.73
C LEU A 129 3.12 12.92 -6.07
N ALA A 130 1.83 12.81 -5.77
CA ALA A 130 1.18 11.62 -5.24
C ALA A 130 0.54 10.85 -6.40
N GLU A 131 1.17 9.78 -6.87
CA GLU A 131 0.55 8.85 -7.84
C GLU A 131 0.04 7.62 -7.11
N GLU A 132 -1.24 7.31 -7.25
CA GLU A 132 -1.85 6.12 -6.66
C GLU A 132 -1.77 4.93 -7.62
N ALA A 133 -1.02 3.91 -7.24
CA ALA A 133 -1.05 2.61 -7.90
C ALA A 133 -2.10 1.73 -7.22
N VAL A 134 -3.16 1.37 -7.96
CA VAL A 134 -4.23 0.48 -7.50
C VAL A 134 -4.19 -0.81 -8.30
N TRP A 135 -4.08 -1.93 -7.59
CA TRP A 135 -4.19 -3.27 -8.18
C TRP A 135 -5.25 -4.05 -7.42
N ASP A 136 -6.35 -4.31 -8.10
CA ASP A 136 -7.42 -5.16 -7.59
C ASP A 136 -7.41 -6.47 -8.36
N HIS A 137 -7.39 -7.58 -7.62
CA HIS A 137 -7.55 -8.90 -8.21
C HIS A 137 -8.70 -9.62 -7.52
N PHE A 138 -9.59 -10.16 -8.33
CA PHE A 138 -10.71 -10.98 -7.88
C PHE A 138 -10.73 -12.24 -8.72
N CYS A 139 -10.44 -13.37 -8.08
CA CYS A 139 -10.59 -14.68 -8.71
C CYS A 139 -12.03 -15.15 -8.47
N SER A 140 -12.89 -15.00 -9.47
CA SER A 140 -14.18 -15.69 -9.49
C SER A 140 -13.96 -17.11 -10.03
N ALA A 141 -14.28 -18.14 -9.24
CA ALA A 141 -14.45 -19.47 -9.82
C ALA A 141 -15.75 -19.43 -10.63
N SER A 142 -15.65 -19.45 -11.96
CA SER A 142 -16.82 -19.70 -12.81
C SER A 142 -17.32 -21.11 -12.52
N GLU A 143 -18.60 -21.26 -12.18
CA GLU A 143 -19.26 -22.56 -12.14
C GLU A 143 -19.07 -23.26 -13.51
N GLU A 144 -18.18 -24.26 -13.56
CA GLU A 144 -18.21 -25.23 -14.65
C GLU A 144 -19.53 -26.00 -14.50
N LYS A 145 -20.54 -25.62 -15.30
CA LYS A 145 -21.71 -26.45 -15.50
C LYS A 145 -21.24 -27.76 -16.11
N GLY A 146 -21.18 -28.80 -15.28
CA GLY A 146 -20.99 -30.18 -15.72
C GLY A 146 -22.00 -30.50 -16.82
N VAL A 147 -21.49 -30.81 -18.01
CA VAL A 147 -22.27 -31.47 -19.05
C VAL A 147 -22.45 -32.90 -18.57
N GLU A 148 -23.62 -33.22 -18.02
CA GLU A 148 -24.07 -34.61 -17.88
C GLU A 148 -24.25 -35.17 -19.30
N GLU A 149 -23.26 -35.91 -19.80
CA GLU A 149 -23.46 -36.82 -20.93
C GLU A 149 -24.35 -37.96 -20.45
N GLY A 150 -25.63 -37.88 -20.81
CA GLY A 150 -26.58 -38.97 -20.69
C GLY A 150 -26.13 -40.16 -21.54
N VAL A 151 -25.80 -41.26 -20.87
CA VAL A 151 -25.73 -42.58 -21.48
C VAL A 151 -27.16 -43.14 -21.44
N GLU A 152 -27.88 -43.06 -22.56
CA GLU A 152 -29.07 -43.88 -22.80
C GLU A 152 -28.65 -45.26 -23.33
N GLU A 153 -29.36 -46.28 -22.83
CA GLU A 153 -29.17 -47.72 -23.00
C GLU A 153 -29.23 -48.26 -24.43
#